data_AF-A0A1D8MTE6-F1
#
_entry.id   AF-A0A1D8MTE6-F1
#
_cell.length_a   1.000
_cell.length_b   1.000
_cell.length_c   1.000
_cell.angle_alpha   90.00
_cell.angle_beta   90.00
_cell.angle_gamma   90.00
#
_symmetry.space_group_name_H-M   'P 1'
#
loop_
_entity.id
_entity.type
_entity.pdbx_description
1 polymer ?
#
loop_
_entity_poly.entity_id
_entity_poly.type
_entity_poly.pdbx_seq_one_letter_code
_entity_poly.pdbx_strand_id
1 'polypeptide(L)'
;MAQEWVDLLEVIYSESDFWEMDTSMISRLEEATEYDEEHVEELLDNLQKQGLIRRDMEEIILTERGFEFISEKKTHEEQMLTQRLLLVFVTALSLATLVETVIKLGNQGNIYMNVIYSIVFAIVFIVLGMIAKQNLN
;
A
#
# COMPACT_ATOMS: atom_id res chain seq x y z
N MET A 1 2.45 -11.42 -9.69
CA MET A 1 1.77 -10.94 -10.93
C MET A 1 1.54 -9.43 -10.95
N ALA A 2 0.46 -8.87 -10.40
CA ALA A 2 0.19 -7.43 -10.58
C ALA A 2 1.20 -6.51 -9.88
N GLN A 3 1.77 -6.93 -8.75
CA GLN A 3 2.78 -6.15 -8.02
C GLN A 3 4.13 -6.15 -8.75
N GLU A 4 4.66 -7.32 -9.12
CA GLU A 4 5.90 -7.47 -9.91
C GLU A 4 5.89 -6.62 -11.18
N TRP A 5 4.72 -6.45 -11.82
CA TRP A 5 4.56 -5.58 -12.98
C TRP A 5 4.71 -4.10 -12.61
N VAL A 6 4.13 -3.67 -11.50
CA VAL A 6 4.28 -2.29 -11.01
C VAL A 6 5.74 -2.04 -10.65
N ASP A 7 6.37 -2.94 -9.91
CA ASP A 7 7.76 -2.80 -9.46
C ASP A 7 8.71 -2.64 -10.66
N LEU A 8 8.59 -3.50 -11.69
CA LEU A 8 9.42 -3.42 -12.89
C LEU A 8 9.15 -2.15 -13.73
N LEU A 9 7.87 -1.73 -13.85
CA LEU A 9 7.51 -0.51 -14.57
C LEU A 9 7.97 0.75 -13.84
N GLU A 10 7.98 0.75 -12.51
CA GLU A 10 8.51 1.85 -11.69
C GLU A 10 10.02 2.00 -11.87
N VAL A 11 10.78 0.90 -11.90
CA VAL A 11 12.22 0.94 -12.18
C VAL A 11 12.49 1.48 -13.59
N ILE A 12 11.75 1.01 -14.60
CA ILE A 12 11.88 1.54 -15.98
C ILE A 12 11.59 3.04 -16.02
N TYR A 13 10.59 3.51 -15.27
CA TYR A 13 10.24 4.92 -15.17
C TYR A 13 11.29 5.75 -14.41
N SER A 14 11.87 5.24 -13.32
CA SER A 14 12.89 5.97 -12.54
C SER A 14 14.23 6.03 -13.24
N GLU A 15 14.57 4.98 -13.98
CA GLU A 15 15.86 4.85 -14.66
C GLU A 15 15.83 5.46 -16.07
N SER A 16 14.66 5.84 -16.62
CA SER A 16 14.46 6.46 -17.96
C SER A 16 15.45 7.56 -18.32
N ASP A 17 15.93 8.28 -17.31
CA ASP A 17 16.81 9.44 -17.47
C ASP A 17 18.31 9.10 -17.33
N PHE A 18 18.66 7.87 -16.94
CA PHE A 18 20.00 7.47 -16.51
C PHE A 18 20.56 6.24 -17.25
N TRP A 19 20.09 5.93 -18.46
CA TRP A 19 20.59 4.80 -19.27
C TRP A 19 22.00 5.09 -19.81
N GLU A 20 23.03 4.79 -19.02
CA GLU A 20 24.41 4.81 -19.47
C GLU A 20 24.65 3.66 -20.47
N MET A 21 25.30 3.97 -21.60
CA MET A 21 25.44 3.08 -22.77
C MET A 21 26.23 1.79 -22.52
N ASP A 22 26.93 1.65 -21.39
CA ASP A 22 27.92 0.59 -21.18
C ASP A 22 27.38 -0.62 -20.40
N THR A 23 26.18 -0.55 -19.80
CA THR A 23 25.60 -1.66 -19.02
C THR A 23 24.35 -2.19 -19.69
N SER A 24 24.23 -3.52 -19.77
CA SER A 24 23.01 -4.16 -20.24
C SER A 24 21.81 -3.68 -19.42
N MET A 25 20.87 -3.13 -20.15
CA MET A 25 19.50 -2.84 -19.79
C MET A 25 18.88 -3.82 -18.79
N ILE A 26 19.01 -5.12 -19.10
CA ILE A 26 18.42 -6.23 -18.35
C ILE A 26 19.16 -6.40 -17.03
N SER A 27 20.48 -6.33 -17.04
CA SER A 27 21.28 -6.47 -15.82
C SER A 27 21.01 -5.38 -14.79
N ARG A 28 20.64 -4.17 -15.23
CA ARG A 28 20.20 -3.11 -14.31
C ARG A 28 18.82 -3.38 -13.73
N LEU A 29 17.91 -3.95 -14.53
CA LEU A 29 16.60 -4.36 -14.04
C LEU A 29 16.72 -5.50 -13.03
N GLU A 30 17.59 -6.50 -13.29
CA GLU A 30 17.90 -7.56 -12.34
C GLU A 30 18.43 -7.01 -11.00
N GLU A 31 19.38 -6.07 -11.05
CA GLU A 31 19.95 -5.46 -9.84
C GLU A 31 18.91 -4.64 -9.07
N ALA A 32 18.05 -3.91 -9.76
CA ALA A 32 17.06 -3.03 -9.14
C ALA A 32 15.85 -3.80 -8.55
N THR A 33 15.44 -4.90 -9.18
CA THR A 33 14.28 -5.70 -8.73
C THR A 33 14.66 -6.95 -7.95
N GLU A 34 15.96 -7.28 -7.85
CA GLU A 34 16.49 -8.54 -7.31
C GLU A 34 15.91 -9.80 -8.00
N TYR A 35 15.46 -9.65 -9.25
CA TYR A 35 14.94 -10.76 -10.06
C TYR A 35 16.05 -11.33 -10.93
N ASP A 36 15.95 -12.61 -11.26
CA ASP A 36 16.85 -13.24 -12.23
C ASP A 36 16.50 -12.87 -13.67
N GLU A 37 17.49 -12.97 -14.56
CA GLU A 37 17.39 -12.63 -15.98
C GLU A 37 16.18 -13.27 -16.68
N GLU A 38 15.93 -14.56 -16.43
CA GLU A 38 14.84 -15.31 -17.06
C GLU A 38 13.48 -14.74 -16.64
N HIS A 39 13.32 -14.44 -15.35
CA HIS A 39 12.12 -13.83 -14.81
C HIS A 39 11.91 -12.38 -15.30
N VAL A 40 12.98 -11.58 -15.38
CA VAL A 40 12.92 -10.21 -15.93
C VAL A 40 12.52 -10.25 -17.40
N GLU A 41 13.10 -11.13 -18.20
CA GLU A 41 12.74 -11.31 -19.62
C GLU A 41 11.28 -11.72 -19.78
N GLU A 42 10.79 -12.68 -18.99
CA GLU A 42 9.39 -13.09 -19.02
C GLU A 42 8.44 -11.92 -18.69
N LEU A 43 8.79 -11.13 -17.67
CA LEU A 43 8.01 -9.96 -17.29
C LEU A 43 8.01 -8.90 -18.39
N LEU A 44 9.15 -8.58 -18.99
CA LEU A 44 9.27 -7.63 -20.10
C LEU A 44 8.43 -8.08 -21.31
N ASP A 45 8.50 -9.36 -21.67
CA ASP A 45 7.71 -9.94 -22.75
C ASP A 45 6.21 -9.81 -22.49
N ASN A 46 5.78 -10.05 -21.26
CA ASN A 46 4.40 -9.92 -20.85
C ASN A 46 3.95 -8.44 -20.86
N LEU A 47 4.75 -7.53 -20.32
CA LEU A 47 4.46 -6.09 -20.32
C LEU A 47 4.37 -5.53 -21.75
N GLN A 48 5.23 -6.00 -22.65
CA GLN A 48 5.20 -5.62 -24.06
C GLN A 48 3.93 -6.17 -24.76
N LYS A 49 3.56 -7.44 -24.50
CA LYS A 49 2.30 -8.02 -25.01
C LYS A 49 1.06 -7.26 -24.53
N GLN A 50 1.10 -6.73 -23.31
CA GLN A 50 0.03 -5.89 -22.76
C GLN A 50 0.06 -4.44 -23.28
N GLY A 51 1.11 -4.05 -24.00
CA GLY A 51 1.30 -2.69 -24.53
C GLY A 51 1.66 -1.66 -23.46
N LEU A 52 2.19 -2.09 -22.32
CA LEU A 52 2.63 -1.22 -21.23
C LEU A 52 4.04 -0.66 -21.46
N ILE A 53 4.86 -1.41 -22.19
CA ILE A 53 6.19 -0.98 -22.64
C ILE A 53 6.35 -1.24 -24.13
N ARG A 54 7.29 -0.54 -24.74
CA ARG A 54 7.84 -0.83 -26.06
C ARG A 54 9.33 -1.06 -25.90
N ARG A 55 9.81 -2.23 -26.31
CA ARG A 55 11.24 -2.56 -26.30
C ARG A 55 11.76 -2.80 -27.71
N ASP A 56 13.00 -2.39 -27.95
CA ASP A 56 13.82 -2.84 -29.06
C ASP A 56 15.20 -3.30 -28.55
N MET A 57 16.20 -3.40 -29.44
CA MET A 57 17.54 -3.89 -29.05
C MET A 57 18.35 -2.87 -28.24
N GLU A 58 17.96 -1.60 -28.23
CA GLU A 58 18.72 -0.50 -27.64
C GLU A 58 17.95 0.17 -26.48
N GLU A 59 16.61 0.11 -26.48
CA GLU A 59 15.79 0.83 -25.51
C GLU A 59 14.49 0.08 -25.10
N ILE A 60 13.98 0.44 -23.92
CA ILE A 60 12.70 0.04 -23.33
C ILE A 60 12.07 1.36 -22.93
N ILE A 61 10.98 1.70 -23.58
CA ILE A 61 10.21 2.91 -23.36
C ILE A 61 8.89 2.52 -22.70
N LEU A 62 8.54 3.24 -21.63
CA LEU A 62 7.22 3.17 -21.03
C LEU A 62 6.18 3.81 -21.96
N THR A 63 5.09 3.12 -22.25
CA THR A 63 3.99 3.70 -23.05
C THR A 63 3.08 4.56 -22.16
N GLU A 64 2.24 5.40 -22.78
CA GLU A 64 1.18 6.14 -22.05
C GLU A 64 0.33 5.20 -21.18
N ARG A 65 0.00 4.02 -21.71
CA ARG A 65 -0.76 2.99 -20.99
C ARG A 65 0.02 2.39 -19.81
N GLY A 66 1.33 2.22 -19.95
CA GLY A 66 2.21 1.82 -18.86
C GLY A 66 2.22 2.85 -17.73
N PHE A 67 2.31 4.14 -18.09
CA PHE A 67 2.25 5.23 -17.12
C PHE A 67 0.91 5.31 -16.38
N GLU A 68 -0.21 5.20 -17.10
CA GLU A 68 -1.54 5.16 -16.49
C GLU A 68 -1.70 3.97 -15.52
N PHE A 69 -1.17 2.80 -15.89
CA PHE A 69 -1.23 1.61 -15.04
C PHE A 69 -0.52 1.80 -13.69
N ILE A 70 0.68 2.39 -13.69
CA ILE A 70 1.40 2.72 -12.44
C ILE A 70 0.61 3.76 -11.63
N SER A 71 0.13 4.82 -12.30
CA SER A 71 -0.59 5.92 -11.65
C SER A 71 -1.90 5.47 -10.99
N GLU A 72 -2.69 4.63 -11.64
CA GLU A 72 -3.92 4.08 -11.08
C GLU A 72 -3.64 3.22 -9.84
N LYS A 73 -2.59 2.40 -9.89
CA LYS A 73 -2.22 1.52 -8.77
C LYS A 73 -1.79 2.30 -7.55
N LYS A 74 -0.92 3.30 -7.74
CA LYS A 74 -0.48 4.20 -6.66
C LYS A 74 -1.63 4.98 -6.03
N THR A 75 -2.52 5.50 -6.87
CA THR A 75 -3.71 6.23 -6.41
C THR A 75 -4.64 5.33 -5.59
N HIS A 76 -4.79 4.05 -5.96
CA HIS A 76 -5.63 3.11 -5.23
C HIS A 76 -5.06 2.79 -3.83
N GLU A 77 -3.75 2.63 -3.71
CA GLU A 77 -3.09 2.38 -2.42
C GLU A 77 -3.19 3.58 -1.48
N GLU A 78 -2.94 4.79 -1.99
CA GLU A 78 -3.09 6.03 -1.22
C GLU A 78 -4.54 6.24 -0.76
N GLN A 79 -5.51 5.92 -1.61
CA GLN A 79 -6.93 5.96 -1.25
C GLN A 79 -7.28 4.94 -0.15
N MET A 80 -6.77 3.70 -0.23
CA MET A 80 -6.99 2.71 0.82
C MET A 80 -6.34 3.11 2.15
N LEU A 81 -5.13 3.69 2.13
CA LEU A 81 -4.47 4.21 3.32
C LEU A 81 -5.27 5.36 3.95
N THR A 82 -5.75 6.30 3.14
CA THR A 82 -6.56 7.42 3.60
C THR A 82 -7.87 6.94 4.22
N GLN A 83 -8.54 5.95 3.62
CA GLN A 83 -9.75 5.34 4.18
C GLN A 83 -9.50 4.62 5.51
N ARG A 84 -8.38 3.87 5.63
CA ARG A 84 -7.99 3.22 6.88
C ARG A 84 -7.71 4.25 7.98
N LEU A 85 -6.99 5.32 7.67
CA LEU A 85 -6.73 6.41 8.62
C LEU A 85 -8.01 7.13 9.04
N LEU A 86 -8.92 7.42 8.11
CA LEU A 86 -10.24 7.99 8.41
C LEU A 86 -11.05 7.08 9.32
N LEU A 87 -11.05 5.76 9.07
CA LEU A 87 -11.73 4.79 9.92
C LEU A 87 -11.17 4.77 11.35
N VAL A 88 -9.83 4.78 11.49
CA VAL A 88 -9.15 4.90 12.79
C VAL A 88 -9.52 6.21 13.49
N PHE A 89 -9.60 7.32 12.76
CA PHE A 89 -9.96 8.61 13.33
C PHE A 89 -11.42 8.64 13.81
N VAL A 90 -12.37 8.16 12.99
CA VAL A 90 -13.79 8.09 13.34
C VAL A 90 -14.04 7.17 14.53
N THR A 91 -13.37 6.01 14.57
CA THR A 91 -13.48 5.07 15.70
C THR A 91 -12.90 5.66 16.99
N ALA A 92 -11.75 6.31 16.94
CA ALA A 92 -11.16 6.99 18.10
C ALA A 92 -12.07 8.13 18.61
N LEU A 93 -12.62 8.95 17.71
CA LEU A 93 -13.52 10.04 18.07
C LEU A 93 -14.82 9.53 18.70
N SER A 94 -15.38 8.44 18.15
CA SER A 94 -16.58 7.78 18.68
C SER A 94 -16.32 7.18 20.07
N LEU A 95 -15.14 6.60 20.28
CA LEU A 95 -14.76 6.06 21.57
C LEU A 95 -14.55 7.18 22.62
N ALA A 96 -13.94 8.30 22.22
CA ALA A 96 -13.77 9.46 23.09
C ALA A 96 -15.11 10.08 23.50
N THR A 97 -16.05 10.23 22.57
CA THR A 97 -17.40 10.73 22.88
C THR A 97 -18.19 9.76 23.76
N LEU A 98 -18.03 8.45 23.57
CA LEU A 98 -18.60 7.45 24.46
C LEU A 98 -18.04 7.59 25.88
N VAL A 99 -16.71 7.68 26.04
CA VAL A 99 -16.04 7.90 27.33
C VAL A 99 -16.52 9.20 27.99
N GLU A 100 -16.61 10.30 27.25
CA GLU A 100 -17.09 11.59 27.78
C GLU A 100 -18.54 11.50 28.26
N THR A 101 -19.41 10.86 27.48
CA THR A 101 -20.83 10.65 27.84
C THR A 101 -20.95 9.80 29.11
N VAL A 102 -20.10 8.79 29.22
CA VAL A 102 -20.02 7.90 30.38
C VAL A 102 -19.54 8.62 31.63
N ILE A 103 -18.53 9.48 31.52
CA ILE A 103 -18.04 10.29 32.65
C ILE A 103 -19.14 11.25 33.11
N LYS A 104 -19.86 11.90 32.18
CA LYS A 104 -20.99 12.79 32.51
C LYS A 104 -22.13 12.04 33.21
N LEU A 105 -22.47 10.83 32.75
CA LEU A 105 -23.48 9.97 33.39
C LEU A 105 -23.01 9.38 34.72
N GLY A 106 -21.73 9.01 34.83
CA GLY A 106 -21.12 8.47 36.05
C GLY A 106 -21.02 9.49 37.18
N ASN A 107 -20.79 10.77 36.86
CA ASN A 107 -20.91 11.88 37.81
C ASN A 107 -22.34 12.09 38.33
N GLN A 108 -23.36 11.51 37.66
CA GLN A 108 -24.75 11.48 38.13
C GLN A 108 -25.11 10.19 38.88
N GLY A 109 -24.25 9.16 38.91
CA GLY A 109 -24.53 7.89 39.59
C GLY A 109 -23.30 6.98 39.74
N ASN A 110 -22.77 6.89 40.97
CA ASN A 110 -21.46 6.35 41.35
C ASN A 110 -21.26 4.81 41.20
N ILE A 111 -22.17 4.08 40.54
CA ILE A 111 -22.15 2.59 40.49
C ILE A 111 -21.86 2.06 39.08
N TYR A 112 -22.10 2.84 38.03
CA TYR A 112 -21.93 2.40 36.64
C TYR A 112 -20.52 2.63 36.07
N MET A 113 -19.68 3.44 36.71
CA MET A 113 -18.34 3.79 36.19
C MET A 113 -17.42 2.57 36.00
N ASN A 114 -17.34 1.66 36.97
CA ASN A 114 -16.45 0.50 36.86
C ASN A 114 -16.85 -0.46 35.72
N VAL A 115 -18.16 -0.69 35.54
CA VAL A 115 -18.66 -1.56 34.46
C VAL A 115 -18.34 -0.94 33.10
N ILE A 116 -18.47 0.39 32.99
CA ILE A 116 -18.24 1.05 31.71
C ILE A 116 -16.75 1.16 31.39
N TYR A 117 -15.88 1.41 32.38
CA TYR A 117 -14.42 1.31 32.18
C TYR A 117 -14.01 -0.09 31.70
N SER A 118 -14.60 -1.16 32.25
CA SER A 118 -14.33 -2.52 31.79
C SER A 118 -14.79 -2.78 30.34
N ILE A 119 -15.94 -2.22 29.93
CA ILE A 119 -16.44 -2.35 28.56
C ILE A 119 -15.58 -1.57 27.57
N VAL A 120 -15.22 -0.31 27.88
CA VAL A 120 -14.33 0.49 27.04
C VAL A 120 -12.95 -0.17 26.91
N PHE A 121 -12.40 -0.67 28.02
CA PHE A 121 -11.12 -1.39 28.02
C PHE A 121 -11.18 -2.66 27.16
N ALA A 122 -12.28 -3.43 27.24
CA ALA A 122 -12.47 -4.61 26.39
C ALA A 122 -12.55 -4.28 24.90
N ILE A 123 -13.25 -3.20 24.52
CA ILE A 123 -13.36 -2.75 23.13
C ILE A 123 -12.00 -2.31 22.59
N VAL A 124 -11.21 -1.56 23.38
CA VAL A 124 -9.84 -1.15 23.00
C VAL A 124 -8.96 -2.38 22.73
N PHE A 125 -9.03 -3.41 23.58
CA PHE A 125 -8.24 -4.64 23.39
C PHE A 125 -8.67 -5.44 22.15
N ILE A 126 -9.97 -5.49 21.83
CA ILE A 126 -10.47 -6.17 20.63
C ILE A 126 -9.98 -5.43 19.37
N VAL A 127 -10.06 -4.10 19.36
CA VAL A 127 -9.60 -3.27 18.23
C VAL A 127 -8.10 -3.40 18.03
N LEU A 128 -7.30 -3.33 19.10
CA LEU A 128 -5.86 -3.54 19.02
C LEU A 128 -5.49 -4.96 18.54
N GLY A 129 -6.21 -5.98 19.00
CA GLY A 129 -6.02 -7.37 18.54
C GLY A 129 -6.36 -7.56 17.06
N MET A 130 -7.41 -6.90 16.57
CA MET A 130 -7.78 -6.93 15.15
C MET A 130 -6.73 -6.23 14.27
N ILE A 131 -6.23 -5.07 14.69
CA ILE A 131 -5.18 -4.34 13.97
C ILE A 131 -3.87 -5.14 13.96
N ALA A 132 -3.47 -5.73 15.10
CA ALA A 132 -2.29 -6.56 15.17
C ALA A 132 -2.37 -7.80 14.27
N LYS A 133 -3.55 -8.44 14.17
CA LYS A 133 -3.77 -9.58 13.29
C LYS A 133 -3.71 -9.21 11.80
N GLN A 134 -4.11 -7.99 11.44
CA GLN A 134 -4.07 -7.51 10.05
C GLN A 134 -2.66 -7.12 9.59
N ASN A 135 -1.72 -6.83 10.51
CA ASN A 135 -0.33 -6.49 10.18
C ASN A 135 0.63 -7.71 10.17
N LEU A 136 0.14 -8.90 10.53
CA LEU A 136 0.93 -10.15 10.57
C LEU A 136 0.65 -11.09 9.39
N ASN A 137 -0.29 -10.73 8.51
CA ASN A 137 -0.63 -11.43 7.27
C ASN A 137 -0.34 -10.51 6.08
#